data_AF-A0A946ZJC5-F1
#
_entry.id   AF-A0A946ZJC5-F1
#
_cell.length_a   1.000
_cell.length_b   1.000
_cell.length_c   1.000
_cell.angle_alpha   90.00
_cell.angle_beta   90.00
_cell.angle_gamma   90.00
#
_symmetry.space_group_name_H-M   'P 1'
#
loop_
_entity.id
_entity.type
_entity.pdbx_description
1 polymer ?
#
loop_
_entity_poly.entity_id
_entity_poly.type
_entity_poly.pdbx_seq_one_letter_code
_entity_poly.pdbx_strand_id
1 'polypeptide(L)' 'IKYSDWQTVKGLVLPKTLQWYNYEDNKPTTHRNDVNFVNLKLSTDTPDDQIFAVAEDAKIIE' A
#
# COMPACT_ATOMS: atom_id res chain seq x y z
N ILE A 1 4.32 -2.51 11.91
CA ILE A 1 3.20 -2.66 10.94
C ILE A 1 2.79 -4.12 10.93
N LYS A 2 1.49 -4.43 10.98
CA LYS A 2 0.97 -5.81 11.00
C LYS A 2 0.18 -6.10 9.73
N TYR A 3 0.45 -7.25 9.14
CA TYR A 3 -0.25 -7.77 7.97
C TYR A 3 -1.29 -8.80 8.43
N SER A 4 -2.53 -8.62 8.01
CA SER A 4 -3.65 -9.50 8.37
C SER A 4 -4.49 -9.83 7.13
N ASP A 5 -5.25 -10.91 7.21
CA ASP A 5 -6.20 -11.33 6.18
C ASP A 5 -5.55 -11.55 4.82
N TRP A 6 -4.75 -12.61 4.69
CA TRP A 6 -4.10 -12.93 3.43
C TRP A 6 -5.10 -13.38 2.36
N GLN A 7 -4.89 -12.93 1.13
CA GLN A 7 -5.66 -13.31 -0.04
C GLN A 7 -4.72 -13.72 -1.19
N THR A 8 -5.17 -14.64 -2.03
CA THR A 8 -4.42 -15.06 -3.21
C THR A 8 -5.02 -14.39 -4.44
N VAL A 9 -4.25 -13.54 -5.12
CA VAL A 9 -4.67 -12.83 -6.34
C VAL A 9 -3.70 -13.19 -7.46
N LYS A 10 -4.21 -13.78 -8.55
CA LYS A 10 -3.39 -14.26 -9.70
C LYS A 10 -2.14 -15.07 -9.31
N GLY A 11 -2.23 -15.89 -8.26
CA GLY A 11 -1.12 -16.73 -7.78
C GLY A 11 -0.16 -16.04 -6.80
N LEU A 12 -0.35 -14.75 -6.51
CA LEU A 12 0.41 -14.01 -5.49
C LEU A 12 -0.38 -13.92 -4.19
N VAL A 13 0.29 -14.15 -3.07
CA VAL A 13 -0.29 -14.03 -1.73
C VAL A 13 -0.05 -12.60 -1.25
N LEU A 14 -1.13 -11.85 -1.10
CA LEU A 14 -1.12 -10.44 -0.71
C LEU A 14 -1.95 -10.24 0.56
N PRO A 15 -1.55 -9.34 1.47
CA PRO A 15 -2.36 -9.01 2.64
C PRO A 15 -3.55 -8.15 2.23
N LYS A 16 -4.74 -8.47 2.72
CA LYS A 16 -5.95 -7.66 2.53
C LYS A 16 -5.98 -6.47 3.47
N THR A 17 -5.38 -6.59 4.65
CA THR A 17 -5.41 -5.53 5.66
C THR A 17 -4.02 -5.27 6.23
N LEU A 18 -3.70 -3.99 6.33
CA LEU A 18 -2.44 -3.46 6.82
C LEU A 18 -2.72 -2.55 8.01
N GLN A 19 -2.38 -3.04 9.20
CA GLN A 19 -2.57 -2.34 10.46
C GLN A 19 -1.28 -1.59 10.82
N TRP A 20 -1.36 -0.27 10.82
CA TRP A 20 -0.30 0.60 11.28
C TRP A 20 -0.45 0.82 12.78
N TYR A 21 0.67 0.72 13.48
CA TYR A 21 0.76 1.02 14.90
C TYR A 21 1.78 2.14 15.07
N ASN A 22 1.51 3.06 15.99
CA ASN A 22 2.55 3.95 16.49
C ASN A 22 3.58 3.12 17.25
N TYR A 23 4.83 3.55 17.20
CA TYR A 23 5.91 2.94 17.95
C TYR A 23 6.41 3.93 19.00
N GLU A 24 6.49 3.48 20.24
CA GLU A 24 7.17 4.17 21.33
C GLU A 24 8.08 3.13 21.99
N ASP A 25 9.34 3.47 22.24
CA ASP A 25 10.30 2.56 22.89
C ASP A 25 10.47 1.18 22.20
N ASN A 26 10.53 1.17 20.86
CA ASN A 26 10.62 -0.06 20.04
C ASN A 26 9.45 -1.04 20.21
N LYS A 27 8.33 -0.61 20.80
CA LYS A 27 7.12 -1.42 20.96
C LYS A 27 5.95 -0.78 20.22
N PRO A 28 5.13 -1.56 19.49
CA PRO A 28 3.89 -1.05 18.94
C PRO A 28 2.95 -0.71 20.10
N THR A 29 2.55 0.56 20.24
CA THR A 29 1.73 1.03 21.35
C THR A 29 0.26 1.10 20.95
N THR A 30 -0.11 2.07 20.13
CA THR A 30 -1.50 2.34 19.75
C THR A 30 -1.75 2.06 18.28
N HIS A 31 -2.95 1.56 17.99
CA HIS A 31 -3.43 1.46 16.62
C HIS A 31 -3.47 2.86 15.99
N ARG A 32 -2.74 3.05 14.90
CA ARG A 32 -2.62 4.34 14.21
C ARG A 32 -3.61 4.43 13.06
N ASN A 33 -3.62 3.42 12.19
CA ASN A 33 -4.45 3.41 10.99
C ASN A 33 -4.63 2.01 10.43
N ASP A 34 -5.78 1.75 9.83
CA ASP A 34 -6.07 0.56 9.03
C ASP A 34 -6.04 0.90 7.54
N VAL A 35 -5.26 0.15 6.78
CA VAL A 35 -5.25 0.20 5.31
C VAL A 35 -5.87 -1.09 4.80
N ASN A 36 -7.06 -0.99 4.20
CA ASN A 36 -7.75 -2.12 3.60
C ASN A 36 -7.60 -2.09 2.08
N PHE A 37 -7.05 -3.16 1.51
CA PHE A 37 -6.96 -3.34 0.06
C PHE A 37 -8.27 -3.94 -0.45
N VAL A 38 -9.10 -3.10 -1.07
CA VAL A 38 -10.35 -3.47 -1.71
C VAL A 38 -10.18 -3.42 -3.24
N ASN A 39 -10.78 -4.38 -3.96
CA ASN A 39 -10.76 -4.46 -5.43
C ASN A 39 -9.36 -4.50 -6.06
N LEU A 40 -8.44 -5.32 -5.51
CA LEU A 40 -7.12 -5.54 -6.09
C LEU A 40 -7.23 -6.06 -7.53
N LYS A 41 -6.63 -5.33 -8.47
CA LYS A 41 -6.46 -5.76 -9.86
C LYS A 41 -4.97 -5.89 -10.14
N LEU A 42 -4.54 -7.09 -10.47
CA LEU A 42 -3.20 -7.34 -10.98
C LEU A 42 -3.26 -7.36 -12.49
N SER A 43 -2.39 -6.61 -13.17
CA SER A 43 -2.23 -6.67 -14.62
C SER A 43 -0.87 -7.27 -14.96
N THR A 44 -0.81 -8.04 -16.04
CA THR A 44 0.45 -8.47 -16.66
C THR A 44 0.90 -7.50 -17.76
N ASP A 45 0.02 -6.59 -18.16
CA ASP A 45 0.33 -5.52 -19.10
C ASP A 45 1.22 -4.48 -18.44
N THR A 46 2.18 -3.99 -19.21
CA THR A 46 3.05 -2.88 -18.80
C THR A 46 2.19 -1.63 -18.61
N PRO A 47 2.22 -0.98 -17.44
CA PRO A 47 1.54 0.29 -17.25
C PRO A 47 2.10 1.34 -18.20
N ASP A 48 1.24 2.25 -18.66
CA ASP A 48 1.65 3.39 -19.49
C ASP A 48 2.57 4.33 -18.67
N ASP A 49 3.71 4.74 -19.23
CA ASP A 49 4.68 5.58 -18.52
C ASP A 49 4.08 6.93 -18.07
N GLN A 50 3.03 7.42 -18.74
CA GLN A 50 2.35 8.65 -18.37
C GLN A 50 1.71 8.59 -16.98
N ILE A 51 1.42 7.40 -16.43
CA ILE A 51 0.87 7.30 -15.06
C ILE A 51 1.89 7.69 -13.99
N PHE A 52 3.18 7.65 -14.32
CA PHE A 52 4.28 8.04 -13.43
C PHE A 52 4.82 9.44 -13.76
N ALA A 53 4.31 10.08 -14.81
CA ALA A 53 4.69 11.43 -15.16
C ALA A 53 4.26 12.39 -14.05
N VAL A 54 5.11 13.38 -13.76
CA VAL A 54 4.78 14.47 -12.86
C VAL A 54 3.59 15.22 -13.44
N ALA A 55 2.55 15.46 -12.62
CA ALA A 55 1.41 16.27 -13.05
C ALA A 55 1.89 17.69 -13.39
N GLU A 56 1.26 18.34 -14.37
CA GLU A 56 1.69 19.67 -14.86
C GLU A 56 1.77 20.73 -13.74
N ASP A 57 0.94 20.60 -12.70
CA ASP A 57 0.92 21.48 -11.52
C ASP A 57 1.81 21.01 -10.34
N ALA A 58 2.49 19.87 -10.47
CA ALA A 58 3.33 19.36 -9.40
C ALA A 58 4.68 20.09 -9.36
N LYS A 59 4.91 20.85 -8.30
CA LYS A 59 6.20 21.48 -8.04
C LYS A 59 7.18 20.45 -7.50
N ILE A 60 8.27 20.21 -8.23
CA ILE A 60 9.44 19.51 -7.70
C ILE A 60 10.14 20.49 -6.75
N ILE A 61 10.23 20.11 -5.47
CA ILE A 61 10.94 20.89 -4.45
C ILE A 61 12.28 20.16 -4.24
N GLU A 62 13.39 20.84 -4.50
CA GLU A 62 14.77 20.36 -4.29
C GLU A 62 15.20 20.50 -2.82
#